data_AF-A0A1X0RK18-F1
#
_entry.id   AF-A0A1X0RK18-F1
#
_cell.length_a   1.000
_cell.length_b   1.000
_cell.length_c   1.000
_cell.angle_alpha   90.00
_cell.angle_beta   90.00
_cell.angle_gamma   90.00
#
_symmetry.space_group_name_H-M   'P 1'
#
loop_
_entity.id
_entity.type
_entity.pdbx_description
1 polymer ?
#
loop_
_entity_poly.entity_id
_entity_poly.type
_entity_poly.pdbx_seq_one_letter_code
_entity_poly.pdbx_strand_id
1 'polypeptide(L)'
;WKQDNHARHTTVCITNKNNTSQACVYCFQKLQHPKQLIQKQGGTRYRNMTDTFVCYNPDCPTAKNGHGVSARDETFALAIALSL
;
A
#
# COMPACT_ATOMS: atom_id res chain seq x y z
N TRP A 1 -9.88 8.49 30.16
CA TRP A 1 -10.91 8.26 29.13
C TRP A 1 -11.07 6.76 28.98
N LYS A 2 -12.25 6.22 29.32
CA LYS A 2 -12.56 4.78 29.24
C LYS A 2 -13.72 4.69 28.26
N GLN A 3 -13.54 4.04 27.11
CA GLN A 3 -14.63 3.83 26.17
C GLN A 3 -15.56 2.76 26.74
N ASP A 4 -16.79 3.17 27.07
CA ASP A 4 -17.88 2.26 27.36
C ASP A 4 -18.35 1.63 26.05
N ASN A 5 -17.77 0.48 25.70
CA ASN A 5 -18.20 -0.29 24.54
C ASN A 5 -19.46 -1.06 24.92
N HIS A 6 -20.63 -0.59 24.47
CA HIS A 6 -21.80 -1.45 24.32
C HIS A 6 -21.45 -2.56 23.31
N ALA A 7 -20.99 -3.70 23.84
CA ALA A 7 -20.41 -4.80 23.09
C ALA A 7 -21.44 -5.45 22.14
N ARG A 8 -21.48 -4.95 20.90
CA ARG A 8 -21.91 -5.76 19.76
C ARG A 8 -20.76 -6.72 19.45
N HIS A 9 -21.03 -8.02 19.50
CA HIS A 9 -20.04 -9.05 19.21
C HIS A 9 -19.66 -8.95 17.72
N THR A 10 -18.49 -8.39 17.43
CA THR A 10 -17.91 -8.38 16.08
C THR A 10 -16.78 -9.40 16.04
N THR A 11 -16.82 -10.31 15.08
CA THR A 11 -15.74 -11.27 14.85
C THR A 11 -14.48 -10.54 14.41
N VAL A 12 -13.39 -10.69 15.14
CA VAL A 12 -12.08 -10.14 14.80
C VAL A 12 -11.17 -11.29 14.39
N CYS A 13 -10.59 -11.21 13.21
CA CYS A 13 -9.61 -12.17 12.70
C CYS A 13 -8.22 -11.55 12.70
N ILE A 14 -7.23 -12.26 13.25
CA ILE A 14 -5.83 -11.84 13.23
C ILE A 14 -5.13 -12.62 12.12
N THR A 15 -4.59 -11.92 11.14
CA THR A 15 -3.88 -12.52 10.00
C THR A 15 -2.38 -12.20 10.06
N ASN A 16 -1.54 -13.06 9.46
CA ASN A 16 -0.11 -12.83 9.41
C ASN A 16 0.21 -11.67 8.44
N LYS A 17 1.22 -10.86 8.79
CA LYS A 17 1.69 -9.77 7.92
C LYS A 17 2.69 -10.32 6.89
N ASN A 18 2.30 -11.27 6.05
CA ASN A 18 3.23 -11.83 5.06
C ASN A 18 3.33 -10.94 3.82
N ASN A 19 4.16 -9.89 3.86
CA ASN A 19 4.43 -8.98 2.74
C ASN A 19 3.18 -8.33 2.08
N THR A 20 2.04 -8.35 2.77
CA THR A 20 0.75 -7.80 2.30
C THR A 20 0.82 -6.32 1.95
N SER A 21 1.76 -5.56 2.54
CA SER A 21 1.98 -4.16 2.20
C SER A 21 2.95 -3.93 1.03
N GLN A 22 3.55 -4.98 0.44
CA GLN A 22 4.58 -4.85 -0.60
C GLN A 22 4.27 -5.66 -1.86
N ALA A 23 3.09 -6.25 -1.96
CA ALA A 23 2.62 -6.97 -3.15
C ALA A 23 1.39 -6.27 -3.73
N CYS A 24 1.35 -6.17 -5.06
CA CYS A 24 0.18 -5.66 -5.76
C CYS A 24 -0.95 -6.70 -5.66
N VAL A 25 -2.10 -6.29 -5.14
CA VAL A 25 -3.28 -7.19 -4.98
C VAL A 25 -3.85 -7.69 -6.31
N TYR A 26 -3.51 -7.04 -7.44
CA TYR A 26 -4.05 -7.38 -8.76
C TYR A 26 -3.16 -8.33 -9.56
N CYS A 27 -1.84 -8.23 -9.41
CA CYS A 27 -0.89 -9.03 -10.19
C CYS A 27 0.14 -9.79 -9.34
N PHE A 28 0.04 -9.66 -8.00
CA PHE A 28 0.92 -10.28 -7.01
C PHE A 28 2.41 -9.96 -7.15
N GLN A 29 2.77 -9.04 -8.05
CA GLN A 29 4.14 -8.55 -8.21
C GLN A 29 4.51 -7.55 -7.11
N LYS A 30 5.80 -7.46 -6.84
CA LYS A 30 6.36 -6.56 -5.83
C LYS A 30 6.09 -5.09 -6.16
N LEU A 31 5.57 -4.36 -5.19
CA LEU A 31 5.41 -2.91 -5.23
C LEU A 31 6.73 -2.20 -4.88
N GLN A 32 6.94 -1.02 -5.46
CA GLN A 32 8.12 -0.19 -5.21
C GLN A 32 7.73 1.18 -4.65
N HIS A 33 8.65 1.82 -3.93
CA HIS A 33 8.47 3.20 -3.49
C HIS A 33 8.73 4.13 -4.69
N PRO A 34 7.80 5.03 -5.05
CA PRO A 34 8.05 6.00 -6.09
C PRO A 34 9.14 6.98 -5.64
N LYS A 35 9.95 7.43 -6.60
CA LYS A 35 11.03 8.39 -6.37
C LYS A 35 10.57 9.79 -6.74
N GLN A 36 10.61 10.71 -5.79
CA GLN A 36 10.40 12.12 -6.02
C GLN A 36 11.73 12.82 -6.26
N LEU A 37 11.76 13.66 -7.29
CA LEU A 37 12.86 14.59 -7.53
C LEU A 37 12.70 15.79 -6.58
N ILE A 38 13.70 16.06 -5.74
CA ILE A 38 13.72 17.18 -4.80
C ILE A 38 14.88 18.09 -5.16
N GLN A 39 14.59 19.38 -5.33
CA GLN A 39 15.59 20.41 -5.52
C GLN A 39 16.04 20.93 -4.15
N LYS A 40 17.35 20.88 -3.89
CA LYS A 40 17.97 21.51 -2.72
C LYS A 40 19.01 22.51 -3.18
N GLN A 41 19.38 23.46 -2.31
CA GLN A 41 20.53 24.33 -2.59
C GLN A 41 21.77 23.45 -2.80
N GLY A 42 22.36 23.48 -4.01
CA GLY A 42 23.46 22.61 -4.41
C GLY A 42 23.09 21.46 -5.36
N GLY A 43 21.84 21.36 -5.82
CA GLY A 43 21.44 20.48 -6.92
C GLY A 43 20.21 19.62 -6.64
N THR A 44 20.01 18.63 -7.50
CA THR A 44 18.81 17.80 -7.50
C THR A 44 19.08 16.41 -6.93
N ARG A 45 18.20 15.91 -6.06
CA ARG A 45 18.31 14.57 -5.44
C ARG A 45 17.00 13.81 -5.54
N TYR A 46 17.08 12.49 -5.70
CA TYR A 46 15.92 11.61 -5.58
C TYR A 46 15.67 11.23 -4.13
N ARG A 47 14.39 11.23 -3.72
CA ARG A 47 13.92 10.72 -2.43
C ARG A 47 12.81 9.71 -2.66
N ASN A 48 12.84 8.59 -1.94
CA ASN A 48 11.70 7.67 -1.93
C ASN A 48 10.51 8.31 -1.19
N MET A 49 9.32 8.23 -1.76
CA MET A 49 8.08 8.54 -1.05
C MET A 49 7.71 7.35 -0.16
N THR A 50 7.39 7.60 1.10
CA THR A 50 7.14 6.54 2.10
C THR A 50 5.68 6.07 2.12
N ASP A 51 4.75 6.92 1.66
CA ASP A 51 3.31 6.73 1.90
C ASP A 51 2.57 6.15 0.68
N THR A 52 3.26 6.03 -0.45
CA THR A 52 2.72 5.52 -1.70
C THR A 52 3.56 4.37 -2.24
N PHE A 53 2.90 3.50 -2.97
CA PHE A 53 3.51 2.42 -3.71
C PHE A 53 3.15 2.53 -5.18
N VAL A 54 4.03 1.98 -6.02
CA VAL A 54 3.81 1.89 -7.46
C VAL A 54 4.06 0.47 -7.95
N CYS A 55 3.15 -0.01 -8.80
CA CYS A 55 3.27 -1.23 -9.58
C CYS A 55 3.80 -0.88 -10.97
N TYR A 56 5.01 -1.33 -11.29
CA TYR A 56 5.62 -1.15 -12.61
C TYR A 56 5.38 -2.32 -13.56
N ASN A 57 4.63 -3.35 -13.14
CA ASN A 57 4.33 -4.47 -14.02
C ASN A 57 3.43 -3.99 -15.17
N PRO A 58 3.92 -3.96 -16.42
CA PRO A 58 3.13 -3.50 -17.55
C PRO A 58 1.92 -4.39 -17.81
N ASP A 59 1.93 -5.64 -17.30
CA ASP A 59 0.81 -6.58 -17.42
C ASP A 59 -0.25 -6.46 -16.33
N CYS A 60 0.01 -5.66 -15.30
CA CYS A 60 -0.95 -5.45 -14.23
C CYS A 60 -2.16 -4.64 -14.73
N PRO A 61 -3.41 -5.09 -14.48
CA PRO A 61 -4.62 -4.37 -14.91
C PRO A 61 -4.66 -2.90 -14.44
N THR A 62 -4.24 -2.63 -13.20
CA THR A 62 -4.22 -1.26 -12.69
C THR A 62 -3.10 -0.43 -13.29
N ALA A 63 -1.92 -1.00 -13.51
CA ALA A 63 -0.83 -0.30 -14.16
C ALA A 63 -1.15 0.03 -15.63
N LYS A 64 -1.76 -0.90 -16.38
CA LYS A 64 -2.23 -0.68 -17.76
C LYS A 64 -3.19 0.50 -17.87
N ASN A 65 -4.05 0.67 -16.87
CA ASN A 65 -5.05 1.74 -16.83
C ASN A 65 -4.53 3.04 -16.19
N GLY A 66 -3.22 3.16 -15.92
CA GLY A 66 -2.64 4.36 -15.30
C GLY A 66 -2.87 4.49 -13.78
N HIS A 67 -3.48 3.49 -13.15
CA HIS A 67 -3.77 3.41 -11.71
C HIS A 67 -2.75 2.52 -10.97
N GLY A 68 -1.51 2.45 -11.47
CA GLY A 68 -0.44 1.66 -10.86
C GLY A 68 0.05 2.20 -9.52
N VAL A 69 -0.36 3.41 -9.12
CA VAL A 69 0.03 4.05 -7.85
C VAL A 69 -1.11 3.93 -6.84
N SER A 70 -0.80 3.50 -5.63
CA SER A 70 -1.76 3.37 -4.53
C SER A 70 -1.17 3.85 -3.20
N ALA A 71 -2.03 4.31 -2.28
CA ALA A 71 -1.60 4.59 -0.91
C ALA A 71 -1.23 3.29 -0.20
N ARG A 72 -0.21 3.34 0.66
CA ARG A 72 0.26 2.17 1.42
C ARG A 72 -0.85 1.57 2.28
N ASP A 73 -1.58 2.42 2.98
CA ASP A 73 -2.55 1.96 3.99
C ASP A 73 -3.79 1.35 3.33
N GLU A 74 -4.27 1.93 2.22
CA GLU A 74 -5.33 1.34 1.39
C GLU A 74 -4.91 -0.03 0.83
N THR A 75 -3.69 -0.12 0.30
CA THR A 75 -3.15 -1.38 -0.23
C THR A 75 -3.09 -2.45 0.86
N PHE A 76 -2.66 -2.07 2.06
CA PHE A 76 -2.59 -2.98 3.20
C PHE A 76 -3.97 -3.43 3.69
N ALA A 77 -4.93 -2.50 3.81
CA ALA A 77 -6.30 -2.81 4.22
C ALA A 77 -6.98 -3.77 3.22
N LEU A 78 -6.83 -3.52 1.92
CA LEU A 78 -7.35 -4.38 0.87
C LEU A 78 -6.70 -5.76 0.89
N ALA A 79 -5.37 -5.83 1.05
CA ALA A 79 -4.66 -7.10 1.12
C ALA A 79 -5.11 -7.95 2.33
N ILE A 80 -5.38 -7.33 3.49
CA ILE A 80 -5.97 -8.02 4.64
C ILE A 80 -7.37 -8.50 4.30
N ALA A 81 -8.22 -7.64 3.74
CA ALA A 81 -9.60 -8.00 3.42
C ALA A 81 -9.69 -9.18 2.43
N LEU A 82 -8.75 -9.30 1.50
CA LEU A 82 -8.65 -10.42 0.56
C LEU A 82 -8.05 -11.70 1.17
N SER A 83 -7.43 -11.60 2.35
CA SER A 83 -6.78 -12.73 3.03
C SER A 83 -7.62 -13.28 4.20
N LEU A 84 -8.83 -12.78 4.40
CA LEU A 84 -9.83 -13.24 5.38
C LEU A 84 -10.94 -14.02 4.69
#